data_AF-A0A0C9UMU0-F1
#
_entry.id   AF-A0A0C9UMU0-F1
#
_cell.length_a   1.000
_cell.length_b   1.000
_cell.length_c   1.000
_cell.angle_alpha   90.00
_cell.angle_beta   90.00
_cell.angle_gamma   90.00
#
_symmetry.space_group_name_H-M   'P 1'
#
loop_
_entity.id
_entity.type
_entity.pdbx_description
1 polymer ?
#
loop_
_entity_poly.entity_id
_entity_poly.type
_entity_poly.pdbx_seq_one_letter_code
_entity_poly.pdbx_strand_id
1 'polypeptide(L)' 'YPQLSRMAMDYLAIQGSATPVERVWSATSDTDTKKRNRLSPERLEALQILKNIYRRRRLRKMT' A
#
# COMPACT_ATOMS: atom_id res chain seq x y z
N TYR A 1 23.27 -20.71 4.33
CA TYR A 1 23.42 -20.08 3.01
C TYR A 1 23.02 -18.59 3.07
N PRO A 2 23.89 -17.69 3.55
CA PRO A 2 23.53 -16.28 3.78
C PRO A 2 23.15 -15.52 2.49
N GLN A 3 23.78 -15.83 1.35
CA GLN A 3 23.43 -15.22 0.06
C GLN A 3 22.10 -15.75 -0.48
N LEU A 4 21.89 -17.06 -0.44
CA LEU A 4 20.65 -17.70 -0.89
C LEU A 4 19.44 -17.23 -0.06
N SER A 5 19.60 -17.08 1.25
CA SER A 5 18.52 -16.58 2.11
C SER A 5 18.16 -15.13 1.80
N ARG A 6 19.15 -14.30 1.44
CA ARG A 6 18.91 -12.90 1.04
C ARG A 6 18.16 -12.83 -0.29
N MET A 7 18.63 -13.61 -1.27
CA MET A 7 17.96 -13.76 -2.57
C MET A 7 16.51 -14.23 -2.40
N ALA A 8 16.28 -15.26 -1.58
CA ALA A 8 14.93 -15.77 -1.31
C ALA A 8 14.01 -14.71 -0.71
N MET A 9 14.51 -13.89 0.23
CA MET A 9 13.72 -12.80 0.82
C MET A 9 13.29 -11.77 -0.23
N ASP A 10 14.18 -11.42 -1.16
CA ASP A 10 13.88 -10.47 -2.23
C ASP A 10 12.80 -11.02 -3.19
N TYR A 11 12.91 -12.29 -3.60
CA TYR A 11 11.92 -12.91 -4.50
C TYR A 11 10.57 -13.16 -3.83
N LEU A 12 10.57 -13.66 -2.59
CA LEU A 12 9.33 -13.98 -1.87
C LEU A 12 8.55 -12.71 -1.46
N ALA A 13 9.21 -11.54 -1.41
CA ALA A 13 8.54 -10.28 -1.17
C ALA A 13 7.75 -9.75 -2.38
N ILE A 14 8.04 -10.24 -3.59
CA ILE A 14 7.32 -9.83 -4.81
C ILE A 14 5.92 -10.44 -4.77
N GLN A 15 4.90 -9.59 -4.84
CA GLN A 15 3.53 -10.08 -4.86
C GLN A 15 3.23 -10.79 -6.19
N GLY A 16 2.77 -12.04 -6.13
CA GLY A 16 2.37 -12.81 -7.32
C GLY A 16 1.07 -12.38 -7.98
N SER A 17 0.36 -11.36 -7.46
CA SER A 17 -0.89 -10.86 -8.05
C SER A 17 -1.08 -9.36 -7.85
N ALA A 18 -1.94 -8.75 -8.66
CA ALA A 18 -2.35 -7.36 -8.54
C ALA A 18 -3.37 -7.10 -7.42
N THR A 19 -3.85 -8.14 -6.72
CA THR A 19 -4.91 -8.01 -5.71
C THR A 19 -4.61 -7.01 -4.57
N PRO A 20 -3.37 -6.81 -4.08
CA PRO A 20 -3.13 -5.79 -3.05
C PRO A 20 -3.26 -4.38 -3.59
N VAL A 21 -2.82 -4.14 -4.83
CA VAL A 21 -2.92 -2.82 -5.45
C VAL A 21 -4.37 -2.50 -5.79
N GLU A 22 -5.15 -3.46 -6.29
CA GLU A 22 -6.59 -3.32 -6.51
C GLU A 22 -7.36 -2.99 -5.22
N ARG A 23 -6.99 -3.62 -4.10
CA ARG A 23 -7.58 -3.31 -2.80
C ARG A 23 -7.28 -1.89 -2.35
N VAL A 24 -6.07 -1.39 -2.60
CA VAL A 24 -5.71 0.02 -2.33
C VAL A 24 -6.56 0.95 -3.18
N TRP A 25 -6.70 0.69 -4.48
CA TRP A 25 -7.51 1.50 -5.39
C TRP A 25 -9.00 1.49 -5.03
N SER A 26 -9.54 0.31 -4.71
CA SER A 26 -10.93 0.16 -4.25
C SER A 26 -11.20 1.01 -3.00
N ALA A 27 -10.27 1.00 -2.03
CA ALA A 27 -10.35 1.80 -0.83
C ALA A 27 -10.04 3.30 -1.03
N THR A 28 -9.56 3.68 -2.22
CA THR A 28 -9.22 5.05 -2.63
C THR A 28 -10.32 5.68 -3.47
N SER A 29 -11.23 4.88 -4.04
CA SER A 29 -12.32 5.32 -4.93
C SER A 29 -13.14 6.50 -4.36
N ASP A 30 -13.42 6.47 -3.06
CA ASP A 30 -14.13 7.54 -2.35
C ASP A 30 -13.36 8.86 -2.27
N THR A 31 -12.02 8.81 -2.18
CA THR A 31 -11.11 9.98 -2.08
C THR A 31 -10.62 10.48 -3.43
N ASP A 32 -10.72 9.65 -4.47
CA ASP A 32 -10.38 9.96 -5.85
C ASP A 32 -11.53 10.74 -6.52
N THR A 33 -12.36 10.08 -7.33
CA THR A 33 -13.36 10.74 -8.19
C THR A 33 -14.80 10.65 -7.65
N LYS A 34 -15.11 9.63 -6.85
CA LYS A 34 -16.50 9.28 -6.48
C LYS A 34 -17.22 10.36 -5.66
N LYS A 35 -16.50 11.16 -4.87
CA LYS A 35 -17.06 12.27 -4.08
C LYS A 35 -16.73 13.66 -4.65
N ARG A 36 -16.29 13.73 -5.92
CA ARG A 36 -15.84 14.97 -6.58
C ARG A 36 -14.73 15.69 -5.78
N ASN A 37 -13.83 14.93 -5.17
CA ASN A 37 -12.73 15.53 -4.44
C ASN A 37 -11.75 16.10 -5.47
N ARG A 38 -11.50 17.41 -5.42
CA ARG A 38 -10.56 18.10 -6.31
C ARG A 38 -9.10 17.89 -5.84
N LEU A 39 -8.74 16.65 -5.51
CA LEU A 39 -7.35 16.33 -5.17
C LEU A 39 -6.53 16.22 -6.46
N SER A 40 -5.32 16.80 -6.44
CA SER A 40 -4.36 16.49 -7.49
C SER A 40 -3.84 15.06 -7.33
N PRO A 41 -3.40 14.40 -8.42
CA PRO A 41 -2.83 13.05 -8.35
C PRO A 41 -1.72 12.92 -7.31
N GLU A 42 -0.84 13.91 -7.20
CA GLU A 42 0.27 13.96 -6.23
C GLU A 42 -0.24 13.93 -4.78
N ARG A 43 -1.32 14.67 -4.49
CA ARG A 43 -1.93 14.70 -3.15
C ARG A 43 -2.64 13.39 -2.84
N LEU A 44 -3.27 12.77 -3.84
CA LEU A 44 -3.92 11.47 -3.69
C LEU A 44 -2.88 10.38 -3.35
N GLU A 45 -1.75 10.37 -4.06
CA GLU A 45 -0.64 9.46 -3.80
C GLU A 45 -0.07 9.63 -2.39
N ALA A 46 0.27 10.87 -2.00
CA ALA A 46 0.78 11.16 -0.66
C ALA A 46 -0.20 10.71 0.43
N LEU A 47 -1.50 10.89 0.21
CA LEU A 47 -2.55 10.46 1.13
C LEU A 47 -2.63 8.93 1.25
N GLN A 48 -2.50 8.18 0.15
CA GLN A 48 -2.50 6.71 0.22
C GLN A 48 -1.26 6.18 0.95
N ILE A 49 -0.08 6.78 0.74
CA ILE A 49 1.14 6.44 1.47
C ILE A 49 0.92 6.70 2.98
N LEU A 50 0.41 7.87 3.34
CA LEU A 50 0.16 8.26 4.72
C LEU A 50 -0.84 7.32 5.42
N LYS A 51 -1.94 6.98 4.74
CA LYS A 51 -2.95 6.03 5.22
C LYS A 51 -2.33 4.65 5.51
N ASN A 52 -1.45 4.18 4.63
CA ASN A 52 -0.76 2.89 4.82
C ASN A 52 0.22 2.93 6.01
N ILE A 53 0.95 4.03 6.20
CA ILE A 53 1.85 4.21 7.36
C ILE A 53 1.07 4.12 8.66
N TYR A 54 -0.06 4.83 8.78
CA TYR A 54 -0.90 4.76 9.98
C TYR A 54 -1.48 3.37 10.21
N ARG A 55 -1.89 2.66 9.14
CA ARG A 55 -2.37 1.28 9.24
C ARG A 55 -1.28 0.34 9.79
N ARG A 56 -0.06 0.42 9.26
CA ARG A 56 1.09 -0.38 9.75
C ARG A 56 1.44 -0.05 11.20
N ARG A 57 1.44 1.24 11.56
CA ARG A 57 1.68 1.69 12.95
C ARG A 57 0.61 1.15 13.91
N ARG A 58 -0.66 1.14 13.51
CA ARG A 58 -1.75 0.59 14.32
C ARG A 58 -1.57 -0.91 14.55
N LEU A 59 -1.24 -1.68 13.50
CA LEU A 59 -1.01 -3.12 13.61
C LEU A 59 0.15 -3.44 14.56
N ARG A 60 1.27 -2.71 14.44
CA ARG A 60 2.43 -2.87 15.32
C ARG A 60 2.17 -2.53 16.80
N LYS A 61 1.17 -1.70 17.11
CA LYS A 61 0.81 -1.37 18.49
C LYS A 61 -0.06 -2.45 19.16
N MET A 62 -0.65 -3.36 18.39
CA MET A 62 -1.54 -4.41 18.87
C MET A 62 -0.84 -5.77 19.04
N THR A 63 0.33 -5.94 18.42
CA THR A 63 1.25 -7.08 18.57
C THR A 63 2.33 -6.74 19.57
#